data_AF-H0YNC5-F1
#
_entry.id   AF-H0YNC5-F1
#
_cell.length_a   1.000
_cell.length_b   1.000
_cell.length_c   1.000
_cell.angle_alpha   90.00
_cell.angle_beta   90.00
_cell.angle_gamma   90.00
#
_symmetry.space_group_name_H-M   'P 1'
#
loop_
_entity.id
_entity.type
_entity.pdbx_description
1 polymer ?
#
loop_
_entity_poly.entity_id
_entity_poly.type
_entity_poly.pdbx_seq_one_letter_code
_entity_poly.pdbx_strand_id
1 'polypeptide(L)'
;MVLLRVLILLLSWAAGMGDRDFDDGVLGLAWVGAPSGSSGGICEKSKLYSDGKKKSLNTGIITVQNYGSHVPPKVSHITFAHEVGHNFGSPHDSGTECTPGESKNLGQKENGNYIMYARATSGDKLNNNKFSLCSIRNISQVLEKKRN
;
A
#
# COMPACT_ATOMS: atom_id res chain seq x y z
N MET A 1 -16.23 -18.61 6.17
CA MET A 1 -16.86 -17.30 5.91
C MET A 1 -15.89 -16.12 5.82
N VAL A 2 -14.60 -16.28 6.16
CA VAL A 2 -13.56 -15.24 5.99
C VAL A 2 -13.06 -15.15 4.54
N LEU A 3 -12.91 -16.29 3.84
CA LEU A 3 -12.43 -16.32 2.44
C LEU A 3 -13.34 -15.59 1.45
N LEU A 4 -14.67 -15.70 1.59
CA LEU A 4 -15.64 -15.05 0.70
C LEU A 4 -15.70 -13.51 0.90
N ARG A 5 -15.30 -13.02 2.09
CA ARG A 5 -15.30 -11.58 2.41
C ARG A 5 -14.02 -10.86 1.96
N VAL A 6 -12.90 -11.57 1.86
CA VAL A 6 -11.67 -11.03 1.25
C VAL A 6 -11.83 -10.90 -0.27
N LEU A 7 -12.58 -11.80 -0.91
CA LEU A 7 -12.85 -11.75 -2.35
C LEU A 7 -13.70 -10.53 -2.76
N ILE A 8 -14.65 -10.10 -1.91
CA ILE A 8 -15.47 -8.90 -2.17
C ILE A 8 -14.62 -7.63 -2.14
N LEU A 9 -13.61 -7.56 -1.27
CA LEU A 9 -12.69 -6.41 -1.20
C LEU A 9 -11.81 -6.28 -2.46
N LEU A 10 -11.54 -7.39 -3.17
CA LEU A 10 -10.82 -7.36 -4.44
C LEU A 10 -11.64 -6.76 -5.60
N LEU A 11 -12.97 -6.71 -5.48
CA LEU A 11 -13.85 -6.05 -6.46
C LEU A 11 -14.06 -4.55 -6.15
N SER A 12 -13.59 -4.07 -5.00
CA SER A 12 -13.77 -2.68 -4.54
C SER A 12 -12.64 -1.73 -4.97
N TRP A 13 -11.66 -2.23 -5.70
CA TRP A 13 -10.47 -1.49 -6.13
C TRP A 13 -9.99 -1.97 -7.50
N ALA A 14 -9.26 -1.12 -8.22
CA ALA A 14 -8.65 -1.47 -9.51
C ALA A 14 -7.13 -1.19 -9.48
N ALA A 15 -6.34 -2.23 -9.78
CA ALA A 15 -4.91 -2.12 -9.98
C ALA A 15 -4.52 -2.19 -11.45
N GLY A 16 -3.58 -1.34 -11.85
CA GLY A 16 -2.81 -1.49 -13.09
C GLY A 16 -1.40 -1.98 -12.81
N MET A 17 -0.90 -2.91 -13.61
CA MET A 17 0.52 -3.29 -13.62
C MET A 17 1.12 -2.86 -14.96
N GLY A 18 2.26 -2.16 -14.93
CA GLY A 18 2.96 -1.69 -16.11
C GLY A 18 4.44 -2.03 -16.10
N ASP A 19 5.06 -1.98 -17.28
CA ASP A 19 6.51 -2.10 -17.48
C ASP A 19 7.01 -0.73 -17.97
N ARG A 20 7.15 0.21 -17.03
CA ARG A 20 7.52 1.61 -17.28
C ARG A 20 8.42 2.09 -16.17
N ASP A 21 9.59 2.57 -16.54
CA ASP A 21 10.51 3.22 -15.60
C ASP A 21 9.98 4.62 -15.25
N PHE A 22 9.56 4.81 -14.00
CA PHE A 22 9.10 6.11 -13.50
C PHE A 22 10.25 6.91 -12.90
N ASP A 23 10.14 8.24 -12.97
CA ASP A 23 11.11 9.14 -12.38
C ASP A 23 11.26 8.90 -10.86
N ASP A 24 12.44 9.26 -10.33
CA ASP A 24 12.81 9.15 -8.92
C ASP A 24 12.74 7.74 -8.31
N GLY A 25 12.66 6.71 -9.15
CA GLY A 25 12.63 5.31 -8.76
C GLY A 25 11.33 4.86 -8.12
N VAL A 26 10.22 5.52 -8.49
CA VAL A 26 8.87 5.19 -8.03
C VAL A 26 8.44 3.83 -8.59
N LEU A 27 7.99 2.94 -7.70
CA LEU A 27 7.51 1.60 -8.07
C LEU A 27 5.97 1.50 -8.12
N GLY A 28 5.26 2.46 -7.56
CA GLY A 28 3.81 2.44 -7.49
C GLY A 28 3.21 3.74 -6.98
N LEU A 29 1.90 3.88 -7.16
CA LEU A 29 1.12 4.99 -6.65
C LEU A 29 -0.32 4.56 -6.41
N ALA A 30 -0.89 4.96 -5.27
CA ALA A 30 -2.26 4.69 -4.90
C ALA A 30 -2.93 5.89 -4.23
N TRP A 31 -4.26 5.95 -4.34
CA TRP A 31 -5.07 6.84 -3.52
C TRP A 31 -5.20 6.30 -2.10
N VAL A 32 -4.87 7.13 -1.11
CA VAL A 32 -4.94 6.74 0.30
C VAL A 32 -6.38 6.78 0.79
N GLY A 33 -6.84 5.67 1.36
CA GLY A 33 -8.16 5.58 2.00
C GLY A 33 -8.23 6.33 3.33
N ALA A 34 -9.41 6.78 3.71
CA ALA A 34 -9.68 7.35 5.03
C ALA A 34 -11.04 6.86 5.55
N PRO A 35 -11.24 6.75 6.88
CA PRO A 35 -12.54 6.35 7.44
C PRO A 35 -13.65 7.35 7.12
N SER A 36 -13.31 8.64 7.06
CA SER A 36 -14.18 9.76 6.70
C SER A 36 -13.36 10.98 6.26
N GLY A 37 -14.01 12.02 5.74
CA GLY A 37 -13.39 13.33 5.50
C GLY A 37 -12.50 13.44 4.24
N SER A 38 -11.98 12.33 3.70
CA SER A 38 -11.22 12.32 2.44
C SER A 38 -11.79 11.32 1.43
N SER A 39 -11.64 11.62 0.14
CA SER A 39 -12.01 10.73 -0.96
C SER A 39 -10.83 9.83 -1.34
N GLY A 40 -11.10 8.57 -1.66
CA GLY A 40 -10.08 7.63 -2.11
C GLY A 40 -10.07 6.32 -1.35
N GLY A 41 -9.27 5.40 -1.88
CA GLY A 41 -9.12 4.05 -1.34
C GLY A 41 -10.29 3.14 -1.68
N ILE A 42 -10.41 2.05 -0.93
CA ILE A 42 -11.43 1.02 -1.17
C ILE A 42 -12.85 1.59 -1.18
N CYS A 43 -13.69 1.02 -2.04
CA CYS A 43 -15.12 1.33 -2.15
C CYS A 43 -15.45 2.78 -2.56
N GLU A 44 -14.46 3.56 -3.04
CA GLU A 44 -14.72 4.91 -3.55
C GLU A 44 -15.53 4.85 -4.85
N LYS A 45 -16.67 5.54 -4.88
CA LYS A 45 -17.56 5.60 -6.05
C LYS A 45 -17.10 6.67 -7.04
N SER A 46 -17.42 6.44 -8.32
CA SER A 46 -17.20 7.44 -9.37
C SER A 46 -18.02 8.70 -9.12
N LYS A 47 -17.37 9.87 -9.03
CA LYS A 47 -18.03 11.17 -8.81
C LYS A 47 -17.27 12.32 -9.49
N LEU A 48 -17.92 13.47 -9.60
CA LEU A 48 -17.33 14.70 -10.15
C LEU A 48 -16.42 15.35 -9.09
N TYR A 49 -15.20 15.71 -9.47
CA TYR A 49 -14.24 16.40 -8.61
C TYR A 49 -14.05 17.87 -9.01
N SER A 50 -13.34 18.63 -8.18
CA SER A 50 -13.10 20.07 -8.35
C SER A 50 -12.40 20.44 -9.65
N ASP A 51 -11.69 19.51 -10.28
CA ASP A 51 -11.07 19.68 -11.59
C ASP A 51 -12.02 19.43 -12.76
N GLY A 52 -13.33 19.29 -12.49
CA GLY A 52 -14.38 19.10 -13.49
C GLY A 52 -14.42 17.70 -14.09
N LYS A 53 -13.62 16.75 -13.60
CA LYS A 53 -13.54 15.39 -14.13
C LYS A 53 -14.29 14.41 -13.26
N LYS A 54 -15.01 13.49 -13.90
CA LYS A 54 -15.60 12.32 -13.22
C LYS A 54 -14.51 11.26 -13.07
N LYS A 55 -14.16 10.91 -11.83
CA LYS A 55 -13.07 9.98 -11.51
C LYS A 55 -13.52 8.93 -10.50
N SER A 56 -12.84 7.79 -10.49
CA SER A 56 -12.91 6.79 -9.43
C SER A 56 -11.54 6.73 -8.75
N LEU A 57 -11.48 6.99 -7.44
CA LEU A 57 -10.22 7.04 -6.68
C LEU A 57 -9.98 5.79 -5.83
N ASN A 58 -10.58 4.67 -6.23
CA ASN A 58 -10.32 3.33 -5.70
C ASN A 58 -9.27 2.60 -6.56
N THR A 59 -8.24 3.33 -6.98
CA THR A 59 -7.26 2.86 -7.97
C THR A 59 -5.84 2.90 -7.42
N GLY A 60 -5.01 1.99 -7.91
CA GLY A 60 -3.55 2.04 -7.76
C GLY A 60 -2.84 1.54 -9.00
N ILE A 61 -1.58 1.90 -9.15
CA ILE A 61 -0.69 1.38 -10.19
C ILE A 61 0.61 0.89 -9.57
N ILE A 62 1.20 -0.14 -10.17
CA ILE A 62 2.58 -0.55 -9.90
C ILE A 62 3.35 -0.69 -11.21
N THR A 63 4.66 -0.62 -11.12
CA THR A 63 5.55 -1.06 -12.19
C THR A 63 6.51 -2.17 -11.75
N VAL A 64 6.93 -2.96 -12.74
CA VAL A 64 7.96 -4.00 -12.61
C VAL A 64 9.30 -3.56 -13.20
N GLN A 65 9.48 -2.28 -13.50
CA GLN A 65 10.73 -1.70 -13.98
C GLN A 65 11.20 -0.57 -13.07
N ASN A 66 12.50 -0.48 -12.83
CA ASN A 66 13.11 0.60 -12.06
C ASN A 66 14.57 0.80 -12.47
N TYR A 67 14.96 2.02 -12.79
CA TYR A 67 16.32 2.39 -13.22
C TYR A 67 16.85 1.46 -14.33
N GLY A 68 16.04 1.27 -15.38
CA GLY A 68 16.34 0.41 -16.53
C GLY A 68 16.36 -1.09 -16.26
N SER A 69 16.09 -1.53 -15.03
CA SER A 69 16.17 -2.94 -14.62
C SER A 69 14.82 -3.50 -14.22
N HIS A 70 14.59 -4.79 -14.50
CA HIS A 70 13.38 -5.47 -14.07
C HIS A 70 13.42 -5.78 -12.57
N VAL A 71 12.32 -5.47 -11.89
CA VAL A 71 12.16 -5.66 -10.45
C VAL A 71 11.79 -7.12 -10.17
N PRO A 72 12.47 -7.82 -9.24
CA PRO A 72 12.14 -9.21 -8.93
C PRO A 72 10.70 -9.39 -8.46
N PRO A 73 10.00 -10.49 -8.83
CA PRO A 73 8.60 -10.72 -8.47
C PRO A 73 8.30 -10.56 -6.98
N LYS A 74 9.24 -10.96 -6.13
CA LYS A 74 9.16 -10.80 -4.68
C LYS A 74 9.02 -9.35 -4.24
N VAL A 75 9.81 -8.44 -4.82
CA VAL A 75 9.72 -7.00 -4.53
C VAL A 75 8.44 -6.44 -5.15
N SER A 76 8.09 -6.84 -6.38
CA SER A 76 6.84 -6.42 -7.03
C SER A 76 5.59 -6.79 -6.23
N HIS A 77 5.54 -7.97 -5.61
CA HIS A 77 4.44 -8.37 -4.72
C HIS A 77 4.36 -7.49 -3.46
N ILE A 78 5.51 -7.09 -2.90
CA ILE A 78 5.55 -6.20 -1.73
C ILE A 78 5.11 -4.78 -2.14
N THR A 79 5.58 -4.27 -3.27
CA THR A 79 5.11 -3.00 -3.85
C THR A 79 3.60 -3.03 -4.06
N PHE A 80 3.08 -4.09 -4.66
CA PHE A 80 1.63 -4.25 -4.81
C PHE A 80 0.90 -4.20 -3.46
N ALA A 81 1.39 -4.94 -2.46
CA ALA A 81 0.81 -4.92 -1.12
C ALA A 81 0.91 -3.54 -0.46
N HIS A 82 1.96 -2.76 -0.74
CA HIS A 82 2.14 -1.39 -0.26
C HIS A 82 1.05 -0.46 -0.83
N GLU A 83 0.83 -0.50 -2.15
CA GLU A 83 -0.20 0.32 -2.80
C GLU A 83 -1.63 -0.08 -2.41
N VAL A 84 -1.84 -1.38 -2.16
CA VAL A 84 -3.09 -1.87 -1.54
C VAL A 84 -3.22 -1.33 -0.12
N GLY A 85 -2.15 -1.34 0.68
CA GLY A 85 -2.13 -0.80 2.03
C GLY A 85 -2.56 0.68 2.08
N HIS A 86 -2.10 1.50 1.13
CA HIS A 86 -2.59 2.87 0.95
C HIS A 86 -4.09 2.92 0.66
N ASN A 87 -4.61 2.11 -0.27
CA ASN A 87 -6.05 2.07 -0.55
C ASN A 87 -6.90 1.66 0.67
N PHE A 88 -6.36 0.81 1.54
CA PHE A 88 -6.97 0.45 2.82
C PHE A 88 -6.75 1.51 3.91
N GLY A 89 -6.02 2.59 3.61
CA GLY A 89 -5.86 3.78 4.43
C GLY A 89 -4.70 3.77 5.40
N SER A 90 -3.74 2.87 5.23
CA SER A 90 -2.48 3.00 5.96
C SER A 90 -1.64 4.12 5.33
N PRO A 91 -1.18 5.12 6.10
CA PRO A 91 -0.07 5.95 5.67
C PRO A 91 1.25 5.14 5.72
N HIS A 92 2.35 5.78 5.33
CA HIS A 92 3.67 5.22 5.55
C HIS A 92 3.97 5.03 7.05
N ASP A 93 4.70 3.97 7.37
CA ASP A 93 5.16 3.69 8.72
C ASP A 93 6.16 4.75 9.20
N SER A 94 6.06 5.14 10.47
CA SER A 94 6.96 6.08 11.13
C SER A 94 7.21 5.67 12.58
N GLY A 95 8.36 6.07 13.13
CA GLY A 95 8.76 5.74 14.49
C GLY A 95 9.27 4.30 14.64
N THR A 96 10.15 4.08 15.62
CA THR A 96 10.93 2.84 15.76
C THR A 96 10.11 1.58 15.99
N GLU A 97 8.87 1.70 16.50
CA GLU A 97 7.94 0.57 16.66
C GLU A 97 7.49 0.01 15.29
N CYS A 98 7.32 0.89 14.30
CA CYS A 98 6.80 0.57 12.98
C CYS A 98 7.87 0.66 11.89
N THR A 99 9.08 1.14 12.19
CA THR A 99 10.27 1.09 11.33
C THR A 99 11.46 0.40 12.03
N PRO A 100 11.34 -0.87 12.46
CA PRO A 100 12.38 -1.53 13.25
C PRO A 100 13.73 -1.70 12.51
N GLY A 101 13.74 -1.63 11.17
CA GLY A 101 14.96 -1.58 10.36
C GLY A 101 15.78 -0.29 10.55
N GLU A 102 15.19 0.77 11.10
CA GLU A 102 15.89 2.01 11.49
C GLU A 102 16.37 1.97 12.96
N SER A 103 16.05 0.90 13.71
CA SER A 103 16.46 0.76 15.11
C SER A 103 17.97 0.63 15.27
N LYS A 104 18.49 1.15 16.39
CA LYS A 104 19.89 0.94 16.82
C LYS A 104 20.10 -0.47 17.39
N ASN A 105 19.04 -1.15 17.81
CA ASN A 105 19.13 -2.51 18.30
C ASN A 105 19.27 -3.48 17.11
N LEU A 106 20.38 -4.23 17.08
CA LEU A 106 20.71 -5.12 15.97
C LEU A 106 19.64 -6.19 15.74
N GLY A 107 19.10 -6.79 16.82
CA GLY A 107 18.07 -7.81 16.72
C GLY A 107 16.76 -7.30 16.10
N GLN A 108 16.40 -6.03 16.33
CA GLN A 108 15.26 -5.41 15.65
C GLN A 108 15.58 -5.07 14.20
N LYS A 109 16.78 -4.50 13.96
CA LYS A 109 17.23 -4.09 12.63
C LYS A 109 17.32 -5.25 11.64
N GLU A 110 17.76 -6.42 12.10
CA GLU A 110 17.90 -7.63 11.27
C GLU A 110 16.57 -8.12 10.70
N ASN A 111 15.45 -7.86 11.39
CA ASN A 111 14.11 -8.22 10.92
C ASN A 111 13.57 -7.28 9.83
N GLY A 112 14.24 -6.15 9.58
CA GLY A 112 13.89 -5.17 8.56
C GLY A 112 12.56 -4.44 8.82
N ASN A 113 12.17 -3.57 7.88
CA ASN A 113 10.94 -2.79 7.99
C ASN A 113 9.70 -3.54 7.46
N TYR A 114 8.51 -3.03 7.78
CA TYR A 114 7.23 -3.56 7.33
C TYR A 114 6.84 -3.08 5.93
N ILE A 115 5.75 -3.63 5.38
CA ILE A 115 5.24 -3.33 4.02
C ILE A 115 5.06 -1.83 3.78
N MET A 116 4.58 -1.07 4.76
CA MET A 116 4.26 0.35 4.60
C MET A 116 5.45 1.29 4.84
N TYR A 117 6.67 0.78 4.89
CA TYR A 117 7.86 1.61 4.97
C TYR A 117 8.01 2.50 3.73
N ALA A 118 8.38 3.76 3.93
CA ALA A 118 8.39 4.78 2.87
C ALA A 118 9.49 4.59 1.81
N ARG A 119 10.46 3.70 2.03
CA ARG A 119 11.60 3.47 1.12
C ARG A 119 11.61 2.03 0.61
N ALA A 120 12.28 1.84 -0.53
CA ALA A 120 12.43 0.54 -1.17
C ALA A 120 12.99 -0.53 -0.20
N THR A 121 12.54 -1.76 -0.41
CA THR A 121 12.96 -2.93 0.36
C THR A 121 13.43 -4.04 -0.57
N SER A 122 14.40 -4.85 -0.13
CA SER A 122 14.82 -6.05 -0.87
C SER A 122 13.80 -7.19 -0.75
N GLY A 123 12.94 -7.13 0.26
CA GLY A 123 11.98 -8.18 0.59
C GLY A 123 12.57 -9.36 1.36
N ASP A 124 13.88 -9.39 1.63
CA ASP A 124 14.56 -10.53 2.27
C ASP A 124 14.34 -10.63 3.77
N LYS A 125 13.84 -9.57 4.39
CA LYS A 125 13.72 -9.48 5.83
C LYS A 125 12.37 -9.96 6.31
N LEU A 126 12.35 -10.50 7.53
CA LEU A 126 11.18 -11.13 8.15
C LEU A 126 9.93 -10.25 8.16
N ASN A 127 10.09 -8.93 8.31
CA ASN A 127 8.95 -8.01 8.39
C ASN A 127 8.47 -7.52 7.01
N ASN A 128 9.22 -7.75 5.93
CA ASN A 128 8.87 -7.20 4.61
C ASN A 128 7.59 -7.81 4.02
N ASN A 129 7.08 -8.90 4.59
CA ASN A 129 5.81 -9.53 4.21
C ASN A 129 4.69 -9.32 5.25
N LYS A 130 4.84 -8.36 6.17
CA LYS A 130 3.87 -8.06 7.23
C LYS A 130 3.55 -6.56 7.25
N PHE A 131 2.32 -6.26 7.65
CA PHE A 131 1.94 -4.91 8.07
C PHE A 131 2.39 -4.66 9.51
N SER A 132 2.77 -3.41 9.81
CA SER A 132 3.13 -3.00 11.16
C SER A 132 1.86 -2.87 12.03
N LEU A 133 2.03 -2.73 13.34
CA LEU A 133 0.92 -2.39 14.25
C LEU A 133 0.29 -1.03 13.88
N CYS A 134 1.07 -0.07 13.38
CA CYS A 134 0.59 1.22 12.91
C CYS A 134 -0.31 1.06 11.68
N SER A 135 0.11 0.27 10.70
CA SER A 135 -0.66 0.04 9.48
C SER A 135 -1.98 -0.68 9.80
N ILE A 136 -1.92 -1.74 10.63
CA ILE A 136 -3.10 -2.52 11.03
C ILE A 136 -4.16 -1.65 11.71
N ARG A 137 -3.75 -0.73 12.59
CA ARG A 137 -4.68 0.20 13.27
C ARG A 137 -5.42 1.09 12.27
N ASN A 138 -4.71 1.69 11.33
CA ASN A 138 -5.31 2.57 10.32
C ASN A 138 -6.23 1.80 9.37
N ILE A 139 -5.77 0.66 8.86
CA ILE A 139 -6.56 -0.22 8.00
C ILE A 139 -7.86 -0.65 8.68
N SER A 140 -7.80 -1.01 9.96
CA SER A 140 -8.96 -1.44 10.73
C SER A 140 -10.03 -0.35 10.80
N GLN A 141 -9.63 0.91 11.01
CA GLN A 141 -10.57 2.04 11.08
C GLN A 141 -11.30 2.27 9.74
N VAL A 142 -10.59 2.13 8.62
CA VAL A 142 -11.22 2.25 7.29
C VAL A 142 -12.17 1.10 7.03
N LEU A 143 -11.76 -0.13 7.35
CA LEU A 143 -12.60 -1.32 7.16
C LEU A 143 -13.87 -1.27 8.00
N GLU A 144 -13.83 -0.69 9.19
CA GLU A 144 -15.01 -0.51 10.02
C GLU A 144 -16.06 0.41 9.37
N LYS A 145 -15.63 1.38 8.56
CA LYS A 145 -16.51 2.38 7.93
C LYS A 145 -16.85 2.10 6.47
N LYS A 146 -15.95 1.49 5.69
CA LYS A 146 -16.07 1.36 4.23
C LYS A 146 -16.31 -0.06 3.71
N ARG A 147 -16.23 -1.10 4.56
CA ARG A 147 -16.36 -2.50 4.11
C ARG A 147 -17.78 -2.88 3.66
N ASN A 148 -18.80 -2.22 4.19
CA ASN A 148 -20.22 -2.57 3.99
C ASN A 148 -20.91 -1.57 3.08
#